data_AF-A0AAN5I885-F1
#
_entry.id   AF-A0AAN5I885-F1
#
_cell.length_a   1.000
_cell.length_b   1.000
_cell.length_c   1.000
_cell.angle_alpha   90.00
_cell.angle_beta   90.00
_cell.angle_gamma   90.00
#
_symmetry.space_group_name_H-M   'P 1'
#
loop_
_entity.id
_entity.type
_entity.pdbx_description
1 polymer ?
#
loop_
_entity_poly.entity_id
_entity_poly.type
_entity_poly.pdbx_seq_one_letter_code
_entity_poly.pdbx_strand_id
1 'polypeptide(L)'
;LFVLIAVLVASCQSGYVQNVTVHGELTCPYPFSYRLLLCVSLFFKHFYIFQLQSRTSVGKTAKYSISGKFELSSHDREIEPRLVIEHTCGGVFKCVCKDFDHTENDMNVKFDLDLKNNDL
;
A
#
# COMPACT_ATOMS: atom_id res chain seq x y z
N LEU A 1 43.10 8.01 27.64
CA LEU A 1 41.73 8.57 27.70
C LEU A 1 41.22 9.15 26.36
N PHE A 2 42.06 9.34 25.33
CA PHE A 2 41.64 9.97 24.07
C PHE A 2 41.19 8.99 22.95
N VAL A 3 41.41 7.68 23.10
CA VAL A 3 41.11 6.69 22.04
C VAL A 3 39.69 6.09 22.17
N LEU A 4 39.07 6.18 23.35
CA LEU A 4 37.74 5.61 23.61
C LEU A 4 36.58 6.46 23.04
N ILE A 5 36.84 7.69 22.62
CA ILE A 5 35.82 8.59 22.06
C ILE A 5 35.59 8.33 20.56
N ALA A 6 36.55 7.70 19.87
CA ALA A 6 36.42 7.38 18.44
C ALA A 6 35.45 6.22 18.14
N VAL A 7 35.03 5.46 19.15
CA VAL A 7 34.17 4.27 18.98
C VAL A 7 32.67 4.63 18.96
N LEU A 8 32.29 5.84 19.40
CA LEU A 8 30.88 6.24 19.54
C LEU A 8 30.30 6.96 18.32
N VAL A 9 31.08 7.16 17.24
CA VAL A 9 30.60 7.79 15.99
C VAL A 9 30.30 6.75 14.90
N ALA A 10 30.30 5.46 15.25
CA ALA A 10 29.86 4.40 14.34
C ALA A 10 28.32 4.38 14.22
N SER A 11 27.82 5.37 13.48
CA SER A 11 26.67 5.26 12.58
C SER A 11 25.49 4.46 13.12
N CYS A 12 24.68 5.10 13.95
CA CYS A 12 23.25 4.79 14.00
C CYS A 12 22.70 5.12 12.60
N GLN A 13 22.71 4.13 11.69
CA GLN A 13 21.96 4.23 10.45
C GLN A 13 20.49 4.21 10.87
N SER A 14 19.94 5.40 11.12
CA SER A 14 18.53 5.57 11.39
C SER A 14 17.77 5.15 10.13
N GLY A 15 17.24 3.94 10.12
CA GLY A 15 16.22 3.54 9.17
C GLY A 15 15.03 4.48 9.32
N TYR A 16 14.47 4.92 8.19
CA TYR A 16 13.24 5.71 8.17
C TYR A 16 12.07 4.76 8.06
N VAL A 17 11.04 4.94 8.88
CA VAL A 17 9.82 4.12 8.78
C VAL A 17 8.73 4.99 8.20
N GLN A 18 8.19 4.56 7.07
CA GLN A 18 7.06 5.20 6.41
C GLN A 18 5.81 4.33 6.56
N ASN A 19 4.66 4.95 6.78
CA ASN A 19 3.37 4.29 6.85
C ASN A 19 2.53 4.66 5.63
N VAL A 20 2.01 3.68 4.91
CA VAL A 20 1.00 3.90 3.86
C VAL A 20 -0.30 3.29 4.32
N THR A 21 -1.36 4.07 4.28
CA THR A 21 -2.73 3.64 4.55
C THR A 21 -3.62 4.08 3.41
N VAL A 22 -4.30 3.13 2.79
CA VAL A 22 -5.33 3.37 1.79
C VAL A 22 -6.65 2.86 2.34
N HIS A 23 -7.65 3.71 2.37
CA HIS A 23 -8.98 3.37 2.83
C HIS A 23 -10.05 3.86 1.87
N GLY A 24 -11.24 3.29 1.92
CA GLY A 24 -12.32 3.72 1.05
C GLY A 24 -13.48 2.76 1.02
N GLU A 25 -14.32 2.92 0.02
CA GLU A 25 -15.49 2.10 -0.23
C GLU A 25 -15.47 1.51 -1.65
N LEU A 26 -15.66 0.18 -1.71
CA LEU A 26 -15.90 -0.54 -2.96
C LEU A 26 -17.40 -0.66 -3.17
N THR A 27 -17.88 -0.31 -4.35
CA THR A 27 -19.30 -0.46 -4.72
C THR A 27 -19.47 -1.40 -5.90
N CYS A 28 -20.56 -2.18 -5.87
CA CYS A 28 -20.95 -3.11 -6.94
C CYS A 28 -22.46 -3.38 -6.86
N PRO A 29 -23.20 -3.48 -7.98
CA PRO A 29 -24.64 -3.79 -7.92
C PRO A 29 -24.98 -5.18 -7.39
N TYR A 30 -24.00 -6.08 -7.30
CA TYR A 30 -24.14 -7.48 -6.88
C TYR A 30 -23.20 -7.78 -5.70
N PRO A 31 -23.44 -8.82 -4.90
CA PRO A 31 -22.45 -9.31 -3.94
C PRO A 31 -21.15 -9.70 -4.64
N PHE A 32 -20.01 -9.45 -3.97
CA PHE A 32 -18.69 -9.71 -4.55
C PHE A 32 -17.68 -10.13 -3.49
N SER A 33 -16.71 -10.95 -3.89
CA SER A 33 -15.49 -11.15 -3.14
C SER A 33 -14.42 -10.20 -3.66
N TYR A 34 -13.51 -9.78 -2.78
CA TYR A 34 -12.39 -8.93 -3.16
C TYR A 34 -11.12 -9.24 -2.37
N ARG A 35 -9.99 -8.94 -2.98
CA ARG A 35 -8.65 -9.07 -2.39
C ARG A 35 -7.89 -7.78 -2.67
N LEU A 36 -7.33 -7.21 -1.60
CA LEU A 36 -6.52 -6.00 -1.65
C LEU A 36 -5.06 -6.38 -1.50
N LEU A 37 -4.22 -5.83 -2.37
CA LEU A 37 -2.78 -5.92 -2.28
C LEU A 37 -2.21 -4.50 -2.24
N LEU A 38 -1.40 -4.22 -1.23
CA LEU A 38 -0.61 -3.01 -1.18
C LEU A 38 0.84 -3.35 -1.52
N CYS A 39 1.31 -2.79 -2.62
CA CYS A 39 2.66 -2.92 -3.11
C CYS A 39 3.37 -1.57 -3.00
N VAL A 40 4.69 -1.57 -2.78
CA VAL A 40 5.49 -0.38 -3.05
C VAL A 40 6.67 -0.73 -3.94
N SER A 41 6.99 0.18 -4.85
CA SER A 41 8.24 0.19 -5.60
C SER A 41 9.19 1.20 -4.96
N LEU A 42 10.49 0.93 -5.05
CA LEU A 42 11.55 1.88 -4.69
C LEU A 42 12.28 2.26 -5.98
N PHE A 43 12.81 3.48 -6.04
CA PHE A 43 13.50 4.04 -7.21
C PHE A 43 14.55 3.10 -7.85
N PHE A 44 15.13 2.19 -7.06
CA PHE A 44 16.14 1.22 -7.50
C PHE A 44 15.81 -0.26 -7.22
N LYS A 45 14.61 -0.61 -6.72
CA LYS A 45 14.27 -2.00 -6.34
C LYS A 45 12.89 -2.43 -6.83
N HIS A 46 12.76 -3.75 -7.04
CA HIS A 46 11.53 -4.42 -7.45
C HIS A 46 10.33 -4.12 -6.53
N PHE A 47 9.11 -4.29 -7.06
CA PHE A 47 7.88 -4.26 -6.29
C PHE A 47 7.90 -5.28 -5.15
N TYR A 48 7.67 -4.81 -3.93
CA TYR A 48 7.46 -5.66 -2.78
C TYR A 48 5.96 -5.67 -2.46
N ILE A 49 5.41 -6.88 -2.23
CA ILE A 49 4.04 -7.06 -1.74
C ILE A 49 4.11 -7.07 -0.22
N PHE A 50 3.44 -6.12 0.43
CA PHE A 50 3.56 -5.96 1.89
C PHE A 50 2.34 -6.43 2.64
N GLN A 51 1.15 -6.24 2.05
CA GLN A 51 -0.08 -6.57 2.72
C GLN A 51 -1.07 -7.19 1.76
N LEU A 52 -1.67 -8.29 2.19
CA LEU A 52 -2.74 -8.99 1.49
C LEU A 52 -3.95 -9.06 2.41
N GLN A 53 -5.10 -8.61 1.93
CA GLN A 53 -6.35 -8.76 2.66
C GLN A 53 -7.44 -9.30 1.74
N SER A 54 -7.97 -10.48 2.06
CA SER A 54 -9.07 -11.11 1.34
C SER A 54 -10.36 -11.00 2.16
N ARG A 55 -11.44 -10.54 1.53
CA ARG A 55 -12.76 -10.37 2.16
C ARG A 55 -13.88 -10.67 1.17
N THR A 56 -15.07 -10.95 1.70
CA THR A 56 -16.29 -11.07 0.91
C THR A 56 -17.26 -10.01 1.37
N SER A 57 -17.84 -9.25 0.44
CA SER A 57 -18.91 -8.31 0.74
C SER A 57 -20.19 -9.10 1.05
N VAL A 58 -20.89 -8.71 2.12
CA VAL A 58 -22.22 -9.25 2.43
C VAL A 58 -23.30 -8.54 1.60
N GLY A 59 -22.97 -7.37 1.02
CA GLY A 59 -23.89 -6.54 0.23
C GLY A 59 -23.24 -5.86 -0.98
N LYS A 60 -23.88 -4.80 -1.45
CA LYS A 60 -23.47 -4.02 -2.64
C LYS A 60 -22.27 -3.10 -2.39
N THR A 61 -21.87 -2.95 -1.13
CA THR A 61 -20.78 -2.07 -0.73
C THR A 61 -19.86 -2.79 0.25
N ALA A 62 -18.58 -2.41 0.24
CA ALA A 62 -17.60 -2.89 1.20
C ALA A 62 -16.61 -1.77 1.55
N LYS A 63 -16.59 -1.39 2.82
CA LYS A 63 -15.56 -0.50 3.35
C LYS A 63 -14.28 -1.27 3.56
N TYR A 64 -13.16 -0.65 3.21
CA TYR A 64 -11.85 -1.24 3.38
C TYR A 64 -10.84 -0.24 3.94
N SER A 65 -9.80 -0.78 4.55
CA SER A 65 -8.61 -0.06 4.98
C SER A 65 -7.45 -1.06 4.96
N ILE A 66 -6.44 -0.77 4.15
CA ILE A 66 -5.21 -1.54 4.05
C ILE A 66 -4.04 -0.63 4.38
N SER A 67 -3.17 -1.08 5.28
CA SER A 67 -1.99 -0.33 5.67
C SER A 67 -0.75 -1.21 5.65
N GLY A 68 0.39 -0.58 5.39
CA GLY A 68 1.71 -1.16 5.42
C GLY A 68 2.69 -0.23 6.12
N LYS A 69 3.70 -0.81 6.76
CA LYS A 69 4.86 -0.09 7.30
C LYS A 69 6.08 -0.47 6.49
N PHE A 70 6.85 0.52 6.06
CA PHE A 70 7.98 0.36 5.15
C PHE A 70 9.23 0.88 5.85
N GLU A 71 10.17 -0.02 6.11
CA GLU A 71 11.48 0.35 6.61
C GLU A 71 12.38 0.69 5.42
N LEU A 72 12.74 1.96 5.35
CA LEU A 72 13.51 2.55 4.28
C LEU A 72 14.93 2.81 4.75
N SER A 73 15.88 2.56 3.85
CA SER A 73 17.26 2.96 4.07
C SER A 73 17.37 4.47 3.97
N SER A 74 18.43 5.05 4.54
CA SER A 74 18.68 6.49 4.43
C SER A 74 18.81 7.02 3.00
N HIS A 75 19.02 6.12 2.03
CA HIS A 75 19.19 6.40 0.60
C HIS A 75 17.93 6.11 -0.23
N ASP A 76 16.98 5.32 0.29
CA ASP A 76 15.74 4.92 -0.40
C ASP A 76 14.53 5.61 0.26
N ARG A 77 14.50 6.94 0.32
CA ARG A 77 13.48 7.69 1.09
C ARG A 77 12.13 7.83 0.39
N GLU A 78 12.08 7.52 -0.89
CA GLU A 78 10.92 7.71 -1.74
C GLU A 78 10.33 6.35 -2.11
N ILE A 79 9.02 6.21 -1.89
CA ILE A 79 8.25 5.03 -2.31
C ILE A 79 7.23 5.42 -3.38
N GLU A 80 6.91 4.46 -4.22
CA GLU A 80 5.81 4.52 -5.18
C GLU A 80 4.76 3.48 -4.80
N PRO A 81 3.72 3.85 -4.05
CA PRO A 81 2.67 2.93 -3.65
C PRO A 81 1.75 2.56 -4.80
N ARG A 82 1.39 1.27 -4.85
CA ARG A 82 0.37 0.73 -5.75
C ARG A 82 -0.64 -0.08 -4.95
N LEU A 83 -1.92 0.23 -5.12
CA LEU A 83 -3.03 -0.60 -4.64
C LEU A 83 -3.53 -1.47 -5.78
N VAL A 84 -3.63 -2.77 -5.54
CA VAL A 84 -4.27 -3.74 -6.44
C VAL A 84 -5.52 -4.27 -5.77
N ILE A 85 -6.64 -4.20 -6.48
CA ILE A 85 -7.95 -4.67 -6.04
C ILE A 85 -8.41 -5.74 -7.01
N GLU A 86 -8.35 -6.98 -6.58
CA GLU A 86 -8.95 -8.09 -7.29
C GLU A 86 -10.38 -8.31 -6.78
N HIS A 87 -11.33 -8.60 -7.65
CA HIS A 87 -12.72 -8.76 -7.25
C HIS A 87 -13.53 -9.64 -8.20
N THR A 88 -14.71 -10.05 -7.75
CA THR A 88 -15.67 -10.87 -8.52
C THR A 88 -16.98 -10.14 -8.85
N CYS A 89 -17.01 -8.80 -8.73
CA CYS A 89 -18.18 -7.99 -9.11
C CYS A 89 -18.65 -8.31 -10.54
N GLY A 90 -19.92 -8.72 -10.67
CA GLY A 90 -20.50 -9.15 -11.95
C GLY A 90 -20.23 -10.62 -12.31
N GLY A 91 -19.74 -11.43 -11.37
CA GLY A 91 -19.55 -12.88 -11.54
C GLY A 91 -18.26 -13.29 -12.27
N VAL A 92 -17.42 -12.33 -12.65
CA VAL A 92 -16.16 -12.56 -13.36
C VAL A 92 -15.01 -11.99 -12.53
N PHE A 93 -13.91 -12.73 -12.43
CA PHE A 93 -12.70 -12.25 -11.79
C PHE A 93 -12.10 -11.08 -12.59
N LYS A 94 -11.87 -9.96 -11.92
CA LYS A 94 -11.27 -8.74 -12.48
C LYS A 94 -10.26 -8.17 -11.50
N CYS A 95 -9.37 -7.34 -12.02
CA CYS A 95 -8.33 -6.67 -11.26
C CYS A 95 -8.27 -5.19 -11.66
N VAL A 96 -8.16 -4.31 -10.67
CA VAL A 96 -8.01 -2.86 -10.83
C VAL A 96 -6.75 -2.44 -10.07
N CYS A 97 -5.87 -1.69 -10.73
CA CYS A 97 -4.62 -1.20 -10.14
C CYS A 97 -4.68 0.33 -10.06
N LYS A 98 -4.41 0.89 -8.88
CA LYS A 98 -4.20 2.33 -8.70
C LYS A 98 -2.75 2.58 -8.31
N ASP A 99 -2.04 3.29 -9.17
CA ASP A 99 -0.74 3.89 -8.86
C ASP A 99 -0.99 5.22 -8.14
N PHE A 100 -0.22 5.45 -7.08
CA PHE A 100 -0.19 6.71 -6.36
C PHE A 100 1.10 7.46 -6.67
N ASP A 101 1.06 8.77 -6.50
CA ASP A 101 2.24 9.61 -6.65
C ASP A 101 3.33 9.17 -5.66
N HIS A 102 4.58 9.42 -6.06
CA HIS A 102 5.73 9.19 -5.21
C HIS A 102 5.62 10.01 -3.91
N THR A 103 6.09 9.42 -2.81
CA THR A 103 6.04 10.07 -1.51
C THR A 103 7.24 9.74 -0.64
N GLU A 104 7.79 10.77 0.00
CA GLU A 104 8.82 10.66 1.03
C GLU A 104 8.23 10.66 2.46
N ASN A 105 6.92 10.86 2.60
CA ASN A 105 6.23 10.98 3.89
C ASN A 105 5.12 9.94 4.06
N ASP A 106 4.68 9.73 5.30
CA ASP A 106 3.50 8.92 5.59
C ASP A 106 2.31 9.31 4.70
N MET A 107 1.68 8.29 4.12
CA MET A 107 0.58 8.44 3.19
C MET A 107 -0.70 7.93 3.83
N ASN A 108 -1.74 8.75 3.84
CA ASN A 108 -3.08 8.34 4.22
C ASN A 108 -4.08 8.89 3.21
N VAL A 109 -4.59 8.02 2.35
CA VAL A 109 -5.44 8.43 1.23
C VAL A 109 -6.77 7.69 1.22
N LYS A 110 -7.81 8.40 0.79
CA LYS A 110 -9.12 7.84 0.51
C LYS A 110 -9.23 7.50 -0.98
N PHE A 111 -9.58 6.27 -1.31
CA PHE A 111 -9.82 5.80 -2.67
C PHE A 111 -11.12 4.99 -2.74
N ASP A 112 -12.18 5.61 -3.26
CA ASP A 112 -13.46 4.94 -3.49
C ASP A 112 -13.50 4.42 -4.93
N LEU A 113 -14.08 3.23 -5.15
CA LEU A 113 -14.08 2.58 -6.46
C LEU A 113 -15.42 1.89 -6.76
N ASP A 114 -16.00 2.19 -7.93
CA ASP A 114 -17.08 1.41 -8.52
C ASP A 114 -16.51 0.25 -9.35
N LEU A 115 -16.66 -0.96 -8.81
CA LEU A 115 -16.14 -2.21 -9.39
C LEU A 115 -16.87 -2.64 -10.67
N LYS A 116 -18.01 -2.02 -11.01
CA LYS A 116 -18.72 -2.33 -12.26
C LYS A 116 -18.05 -1.66 -13.45
N ASN A 117 -17.72 -0.37 -13.29
CA ASN A 117 -17.22 0.46 -14.37
C ASN A 117 -15.69 0.47 -14.42
N ASN A 118 -15.01 0.01 -13.36
CA ASN A 118 -13.54 0.05 -13.25
C ASN A 118 -12.98 1.46 -13.49
N ASP A 119 -13.74 2.51 -13.15
CA ASP A 119 -13.34 3.89 -13.41
C ASP A 119 -12.10 4.22 -12.56
N LEU A 120 -10.95 4.43 -13.22
CA LEU A 120 -9.64 4.74 -12.64
C LEU A 120 -9.18 6.15 -12.99
#